data_AF-A0A0C3E9Q4-F1
#
_entry.id   AF-A0A0C3E9Q4-F1
#
_cell.length_a   1.000
_cell.length_b   1.000
_cell.length_c   1.000
_cell.angle_alpha   90.00
_cell.angle_beta   90.00
_cell.angle_gamma   90.00
#
_symmetry.space_group_name_H-M   'P 1'
#
loop_
_entity.id
_entity.type
_entity.pdbx_description
1 polymer ?
#
loop_
_entity_poly.entity_id
_entity_poly.type
_entity_poly.pdbx_seq_one_letter_code
_entity_poly.pdbx_strand_id
1 'polypeptide(L)'
;MLSHQQDFKDERPLIQTIIEGAGHRCWFLPKFHCKLNPIEMYWEWVKACFCTATDGTFQTARHLVPEILDACPIKTICAFFRKSWRYMDAYRKGLNAHQAEYAIKKYKSHHRCSPAVMMSVGVLLN
;
A
#
# COMPACT_ATOMS: atom_id res chain seq x y z
N MET A 1 -24.55 9.05 18.77
CA MET A 1 -24.90 9.44 17.39
C MET A 1 -24.94 8.16 16.54
N LEU A 2 -25.86 8.03 15.58
CA LEU A 2 -26.34 6.76 14.99
C LEU A 2 -25.30 5.65 14.70
N SER A 3 -24.05 5.97 14.33
CA SER A 3 -22.98 4.99 14.06
C SER A 3 -22.62 4.03 15.21
N HIS A 4 -23.08 4.31 16.43
CA HIS A 4 -22.83 3.45 17.59
C HIS A 4 -23.94 2.42 17.84
N GLN A 5 -25.08 2.56 17.16
CA GLN A 5 -26.19 1.61 17.22
C GLN A 5 -25.78 0.28 16.60
N GLN A 6 -26.36 -0.82 17.09
CA GLN A 6 -25.90 -2.17 16.79
C GLN A 6 -26.22 -2.58 15.34
N ASP A 7 -27.40 -2.22 14.85
CA ASP A 7 -27.83 -2.38 13.45
C ASP A 7 -26.84 -1.76 12.46
N PHE A 8 -26.36 -0.54 12.73
CA PHE A 8 -25.35 0.12 11.88
C PHE A 8 -23.96 -0.53 11.93
N LYS A 9 -23.61 -1.19 13.05
CA LYS A 9 -22.33 -1.91 13.18
C LYS A 9 -22.36 -3.27 12.47
N ASP A 10 -23.52 -3.92 12.51
CA ASP A 10 -23.73 -5.25 11.94
C ASP A 10 -24.10 -5.19 10.46
N GLU A 11 -24.55 -4.04 9.97
CA GLU A 11 -24.84 -3.83 8.56
C GLU A 11 -23.57 -3.96 7.71
N ARG A 12 -23.64 -4.88 6.74
CA ARG A 12 -22.58 -5.07 5.77
C ARG A 12 -22.63 -3.98 4.70
N PRO A 13 -21.51 -3.29 4.41
CA PRO A 13 -21.48 -2.28 3.36
C PRO A 13 -21.95 -2.83 2.02
N LEU A 14 -22.77 -2.06 1.28
CA LEU A 14 -23.28 -2.46 -0.04
C LEU A 14 -22.17 -2.93 -0.99
N ILE A 15 -21.02 -2.23 -1.00
CA ILE A 15 -19.88 -2.59 -1.84
C ILE A 15 -19.32 -3.97 -1.49
N GLN A 16 -19.30 -4.35 -0.21
CA GLN A 16 -18.86 -5.67 0.22
C GLN A 16 -19.83 -6.74 -0.29
N THR A 17 -21.15 -6.50 -0.21
CA THR A 17 -22.17 -7.41 -0.71
C THR A 17 -22.05 -7.64 -2.22
N ILE A 18 -21.81 -6.57 -3.00
CA ILE A 18 -21.63 -6.67 -4.46
C ILE A 18 -20.36 -7.47 -4.80
N ILE A 19 -19.23 -7.15 -4.17
CA ILE A 19 -17.94 -7.82 -4.43
C ILE A 19 -18.01 -9.31 -4.07
N GLU A 20 -18.57 -9.63 -2.90
CA GLU A 20 -18.69 -11.02 -2.46
C GLU A 20 -19.76 -11.79 -3.25
N GLY A 21 -20.84 -11.13 -3.67
CA GLY A 21 -21.84 -11.71 -4.58
C GLY A 21 -21.26 -12.10 -5.95
N ALA A 22 -20.21 -11.40 -6.40
CA ALA A 22 -19.45 -11.75 -7.60
C ALA A 22 -18.36 -12.84 -7.35
N GLY A 23 -18.25 -13.38 -6.14
CA GLY A 23 -17.26 -14.41 -5.78
C GLY A 23 -15.87 -13.88 -5.44
N HIS A 24 -15.72 -12.57 -5.23
CA HIS A 24 -14.45 -11.95 -4.86
C HIS A 24 -14.35 -11.67 -3.35
N ARG A 25 -13.12 -11.48 -2.85
CA ARG A 25 -12.88 -11.07 -1.46
C ARG A 25 -12.76 -9.56 -1.37
N CYS A 26 -13.56 -8.93 -0.51
CA CYS A 26 -13.47 -7.50 -0.21
C CYS A 26 -12.48 -7.24 0.94
N TRP A 27 -11.39 -6.51 0.66
CA TRP A 27 -10.38 -6.16 1.66
C TRP A 27 -10.50 -4.68 2.04
N PHE A 28 -10.86 -4.40 3.28
CA PHE A 28 -10.82 -3.04 3.81
C PHE A 28 -9.43 -2.72 4.35
N LEU A 29 -8.81 -1.69 3.80
CA LEU A 29 -7.48 -1.24 4.24
C LEU A 29 -7.61 -0.22 5.39
N PRO A 30 -6.69 -0.22 6.36
CA PRO A 30 -6.68 0.77 7.43
C PRO A 30 -6.56 2.20 6.88
N LYS A 31 -7.34 3.13 7.45
CA LYS A 31 -7.28 4.55 7.09
C LYS A 31 -5.90 5.13 7.41
N PHE A 32 -5.41 6.04 6.56
CA PHE A 32 -4.11 6.72 6.71
C PHE A 32 -2.85 5.83 6.64
N HIS A 33 -2.98 4.57 6.21
CA HIS A 33 -1.86 3.66 6.01
C HIS A 33 -1.63 3.36 4.52
N CYS A 34 -1.38 4.39 3.69
CA CYS A 34 -1.15 4.24 2.24
C CYS A 34 -0.05 3.22 1.88
N LYS A 35 0.91 2.98 2.78
CA LYS A 35 2.00 2.00 2.62
C LYS A 35 1.49 0.55 2.54
N LEU A 36 0.29 0.28 3.06
CA LEU A 36 -0.38 -1.02 2.99
C LEU A 36 -1.17 -1.24 1.69
N ASN A 37 -1.28 -0.21 0.84
CA ASN A 37 -2.00 -0.27 -0.42
C ASN A 37 -1.00 -0.33 -1.60
N PRO A 38 -0.78 -1.49 -2.24
CA PRO A 38 0.18 -1.63 -3.33
C PRO A 38 -0.13 -0.74 -4.54
N ILE A 39 -1.41 -0.37 -4.76
CA ILE A 39 -1.80 0.48 -5.89
C ILE A 39 -1.22 1.90 -5.78
N GLU A 40 -0.96 2.40 -4.58
CA GLU A 40 -0.31 3.69 -4.37
C GLU A 40 1.11 3.69 -4.94
N MET A 41 1.85 2.58 -4.75
CA MET A 41 3.20 2.42 -5.30
C MET A 41 3.18 2.23 -6.82
N TYR A 42 2.14 1.59 -7.34
CA TYR A 42 1.94 1.48 -8.78
C TYR A 42 1.69 2.86 -9.41
N TRP A 43 0.80 3.67 -8.82
CA TRP A 43 0.56 5.03 -9.28
C TRP A 43 1.77 5.95 -9.12
N GLU A 44 2.56 5.79 -8.05
CA GLU A 44 3.85 6.48 -7.90
C GLU A 44 4.80 6.15 -9.06
N TRP A 45 4.91 4.87 -9.42
CA TRP A 45 5.75 4.43 -10.55
C TRP A 45 5.23 4.95 -11.89
N VAL A 46 3.93 4.83 -12.16
CA VAL A 46 3.29 5.35 -13.38
C VAL A 46 3.50 6.85 -13.52
N LYS A 47 3.30 7.60 -12.43
CA LYS A 47 3.51 9.04 -12.40
C LYS A 47 4.96 9.41 -12.68
N ALA A 48 5.92 8.69 -12.11
CA ALA A 48 7.34 8.94 -12.36
C ALA A 48 7.70 8.72 -13.84
N CYS A 49 7.26 7.60 -14.44
CA CYS A 49 7.46 7.33 -15.86
C CYS A 49 6.77 8.38 -16.75
N PHE A 50 5.55 8.79 -16.39
CA PHE A 50 4.81 9.80 -17.13
C PHE A 50 5.52 11.15 -17.10
N CYS A 51 5.98 11.59 -15.93
CA CYS A 51 6.73 12.85 -15.79
C CYS A 51 8.02 12.86 -16.61
N THR A 52 8.65 11.72 -16.84
CA THR A 52 9.86 11.63 -17.68
C THR A 52 9.57 11.60 -19.18
N ALA A 53 8.39 11.14 -19.59
CA ALA A 53 8.02 10.95 -21.00
C ALA A 53 7.13 12.06 -21.57
N THR A 54 6.43 12.79 -20.71
CA THR A 54 5.44 13.79 -21.14
C THR A 54 6.08 15.09 -21.64
N ASP A 55 5.45 15.68 -22.65
CA ASP A 55 5.74 17.05 -23.14
C ASP A 55 4.83 18.10 -22.48
N GLY A 56 3.96 17.69 -21.54
CA GLY A 56 3.00 18.55 -20.87
C GLY A 56 1.68 18.78 -21.62
N THR A 57 1.52 18.21 -22.82
CA THR A 57 0.31 18.37 -23.63
C THR A 57 -0.70 17.26 -23.38
N PHE A 58 -1.98 17.60 -23.49
CA PHE A 58 -3.05 16.61 -23.28
C PHE A 58 -3.09 15.52 -24.36
N GLN A 59 -2.77 15.85 -25.61
CA GLN A 59 -2.77 14.88 -26.71
C GLN A 59 -1.72 13.80 -26.48
N THR A 60 -0.50 14.20 -26.16
CA THR A 60 0.58 13.25 -25.79
C THR A 60 0.21 12.46 -24.55
N ALA A 61 -0.37 13.11 -23.53
CA ALA A 61 -0.81 12.41 -22.32
C ALA A 61 -1.86 11.31 -22.59
N ARG A 62 -2.78 11.55 -23.53
CA ARG A 62 -3.83 10.60 -23.91
C ARG A 62 -3.27 9.28 -24.46
N HIS A 63 -2.11 9.33 -25.13
CA HIS A 63 -1.43 8.16 -25.67
C HIS A 63 -0.46 7.53 -24.66
N LEU A 64 0.29 8.36 -23.91
CA LEU A 64 1.28 7.89 -22.95
C LEU A 64 0.68 7.17 -21.74
N VAL A 65 -0.47 7.62 -21.24
CA VAL A 65 -1.04 7.04 -20.00
C VAL A 65 -1.35 5.54 -20.16
N PRO A 66 -2.10 5.09 -21.18
CA PRO A 66 -2.32 3.65 -21.41
C PRO A 66 -1.02 2.87 -21.58
N GLU A 67 -0.08 3.39 -22.38
CA GLU A 67 1.19 2.72 -22.66
C GLU A 67 2.01 2.50 -21.38
N ILE A 68 2.12 3.53 -20.52
CA ILE A 68 2.86 3.43 -19.26
C ILE A 68 2.16 2.49 -18.28
N LEU A 69 0.83 2.51 -18.22
CA LEU A 69 0.08 1.58 -17.37
C LEU A 69 0.39 0.13 -17.73
N ASP A 70 0.43 -0.19 -19.03
CA ASP A 70 0.73 -1.53 -19.54
C ASP A 70 2.22 -1.90 -19.47
N ALA A 71 3.11 -0.91 -19.41
CA ALA A 71 4.56 -1.12 -19.38
C ALA A 71 5.10 -1.58 -18.02
N CYS A 72 4.31 -1.56 -16.95
CA CYS A 72 4.80 -1.89 -15.61
C CYS A 72 5.23 -3.37 -15.51
N PRO A 73 6.52 -3.68 -15.25
CA PRO A 73 6.95 -5.07 -15.21
C PRO A 73 6.29 -5.84 -14.05
N ILE A 74 5.89 -7.09 -14.31
CA ILE A 74 5.30 -7.97 -13.28
C ILE A 74 6.20 -8.08 -12.03
N LYS A 75 7.53 -8.14 -12.23
CA LYS A 75 8.50 -8.18 -11.12
C LYS A 75 8.40 -6.96 -10.20
N THR A 76 8.12 -5.78 -10.78
CA THR A 76 7.91 -4.51 -10.07
C THR A 76 6.59 -4.55 -9.29
N ILE A 77 5.50 -5.01 -9.93
CA ILE A 77 4.20 -5.22 -9.26
C ILE A 77 4.37 -6.15 -8.05
N CYS A 78 5.02 -7.30 -8.22
CA CYS A 78 5.30 -8.22 -7.10
C CYS A 78 6.18 -7.58 -6.01
N ALA A 79 7.07 -6.64 -6.35
CA ALA A 79 7.85 -5.92 -5.36
C ALA A 79 6.98 -4.97 -4.50
N PHE A 80 5.95 -4.34 -5.08
CA PHE A 80 5.00 -3.50 -4.35
C PHE A 80 4.23 -4.29 -3.30
N PHE A 81 3.64 -5.43 -3.67
CA PHE A 81 2.97 -6.32 -2.73
C PHE A 81 3.89 -6.79 -1.59
N ARG A 82 5.13 -7.19 -1.93
CA ARG A 82 6.12 -7.58 -0.92
C ARG A 82 6.47 -6.42 0.01
N LYS A 83 6.56 -5.19 -0.48
CA LYS A 83 6.80 -4.00 0.35
C LYS A 83 5.63 -3.76 1.31
N SER A 84 4.39 -3.81 0.83
CA SER A 84 3.20 -3.67 1.70
C SER A 84 3.13 -4.76 2.77
N TRP A 85 3.51 -6.01 2.45
CA TRP A 85 3.61 -7.08 3.46
C TRP A 85 4.69 -6.82 4.52
N ARG A 86 5.83 -6.21 4.16
CA ARG A 86 6.85 -5.82 5.16
C ARG A 86 6.32 -4.74 6.11
N TYR A 87 5.58 -3.76 5.60
CA TYR A 87 4.91 -2.77 6.45
C TYR A 87 3.86 -3.43 7.35
N MET A 88 3.08 -4.37 6.82
CA MET A 88 2.09 -5.11 7.61
C MET A 88 2.74 -5.93 8.74
N ASP A 89 3.86 -6.60 8.47
CA ASP A 89 4.64 -7.33 9.47
C ASP A 89 5.20 -6.38 10.56
N ALA A 90 5.75 -5.23 10.16
CA ALA A 90 6.23 -4.21 11.09
C ALA A 90 5.11 -3.68 12.01
N TYR A 91 3.93 -3.41 11.46
CA TYR A 91 2.78 -2.95 12.25
C TYR A 91 2.22 -4.03 13.17
N ARG A 92 2.17 -5.29 12.73
CA ARG A 92 1.79 -6.43 13.60
C ARG A 92 2.72 -6.60 14.79
N LYS A 93 3.97 -6.15 14.64
CA LYS A 93 4.99 -6.11 15.69
C LYS A 93 4.93 -4.84 16.56
N GLY A 94 3.95 -3.97 16.34
CA GLY A 94 3.73 -2.77 17.16
C GLY A 94 4.63 -1.58 16.79
N LEU A 95 5.35 -1.62 15.67
CA LEU A 95 6.11 -0.45 15.21
C LEU A 95 5.16 0.64 14.71
N ASN A 96 5.44 1.90 15.02
CA ASN A 96 4.71 3.03 14.45
C ASN A 96 5.15 3.31 13.00
N ALA A 97 4.52 4.26 12.32
CA ALA A 97 4.81 4.56 10.90
C ALA A 97 6.28 4.93 10.63
N HIS A 98 6.88 5.78 11.48
CA HIS A 98 8.27 6.22 11.33
C HIS A 98 9.26 5.08 11.61
N GLN A 99 9.01 4.31 12.67
CA GLN A 99 9.79 3.14 13.04
C GLN A 99 9.75 2.06 11.96
N ALA A 100 8.57 1.78 11.41
CA ALA A 100 8.39 0.81 10.32
C ALA A 100 9.14 1.24 9.06
N GLU A 101 9.06 2.53 8.69
CA GLU A 101 9.80 3.06 7.55
C GLU A 101 11.32 2.94 7.74
N TYR A 102 11.83 3.32 8.92
CA TYR A 102 13.24 3.19 9.25
C TYR A 102 13.70 1.72 9.21
N ALA A 103 12.95 0.82 9.83
CA ALA A 103 13.26 -0.61 9.84
C ALA A 103 13.31 -1.20 8.42
N ILE A 104 12.33 -0.87 7.57
CA ILE A 104 12.27 -1.38 6.19
C ILE A 104 13.40 -0.82 5.33
N LYS A 105 13.79 0.45 5.53
CA LYS A 105 14.93 1.05 4.83
C LYS A 105 16.26 0.44 5.28
N LYS A 106 16.46 0.27 6.59
CA LYS A 106 17.70 -0.25 7.19
C LYS A 106 17.92 -1.73 6.85
N TYR A 107 16.86 -2.53 6.91
CA TYR A 107 16.94 -3.99 6.70
C TYR A 107 16.38 -4.39 5.33
N LYS A 108 16.84 -3.75 4.25
CA LYS A 108 16.43 -4.11 2.89
C LYS A 108 16.76 -5.58 2.53
N SER A 109 17.90 -6.08 3.03
CA SER A 109 18.43 -7.44 2.78
C SER A 109 17.72 -8.52 3.61
N HIS A 110 17.42 -8.24 4.88
CA HIS A 110 16.69 -9.18 5.72
C HIS A 110 15.19 -9.01 5.49
N HIS A 111 14.58 -10.00 4.84
CA HIS A 111 13.16 -10.01 4.48
C HIS A 111 12.18 -10.03 5.68
N ARG A 112 12.66 -9.86 6.92
CA ARG A 112 11.88 -9.90 8.17
C ARG A 112 12.43 -8.87 9.16
N CYS A 113 11.54 -8.17 9.87
CA CYS A 113 11.94 -7.41 11.06
C CYS A 113 12.20 -8.42 12.19
N SER A 114 13.46 -8.67 12.55
CA SER A 114 13.77 -9.59 13.67
C SER A 114 13.48 -8.93 15.02
N PRO A 115 13.33 -9.70 16.12
CA PRO A 115 13.16 -9.13 17.46
C PRO A 115 14.30 -8.18 17.86
N ALA A 116 15.53 -8.44 17.40
CA ALA A 116 16.68 -7.56 17.63
C ALA A 116 16.52 -6.21 16.92
N VAL A 117 15.90 -6.18 15.73
CA VAL A 117 15.56 -4.94 15.02
C VAL A 117 14.59 -4.11 15.85
N MET A 118 13.56 -4.74 16.43
CA MET A 118 12.56 -4.05 17.24
C MET A 118 13.18 -3.37 18.46
N MET A 119 14.11 -4.04 19.16
CA MET A 119 14.82 -3.44 20.28
C MET A 119 15.70 -2.27 19.84
N SER A 120 16.40 -2.38 18.72
CA SER A 120 17.25 -1.28 18.21
C SER A 120 16.46 -0.05 17.76
N VAL A 121 15.24 -0.24 17.23
CA VAL A 121 14.39 0.83 16.71
C VAL A 121 13.62 1.54 17.84
N GLY A 122 13.24 0.80 18.89
CA GLY A 122 12.66 1.38 20.11
C GLY A 122 13.63 2.28 20.88
N VAL A 123 14.94 2.04 20.77
CA VAL A 123 15.99 2.84 21.43
C VAL A 123 16.35 4.11 20.65
N LEU A 124 16.15 4.14 19.32
CA LEU A 124 16.60 5.25 18.46
C LEU A 124 15.56 6.37 18.26
N LEU A 125 14.32 6.18 18.70
CA LEU A 125 13.20 7.09 18.42
C LEU A 125 12.35 7.43 19.65
N ASN A 126 12.86 7.09 20.84
CA ASN A 126 12.37 7.60 22.13
C ASN A 126 13.23 8.79 22.57
#